data_AF-A0A499VL28-F1
#
_entry.id   AF-A0A499VL28-F1
#
_cell.length_a   1.000
_cell.length_b   1.000
_cell.length_c   1.000
_cell.angle_alpha   90.00
_cell.angle_beta   90.00
_cell.angle_gamma   90.00
#
_symmetry.space_group_name_H-M   'P 1'
#
loop_
_entity.id
_entity.type
_entity.pdbx_description
1 polymer ?
#
loop_
_entity_poly.entity_id
_entity_poly.type
_entity_poly.pdbx_seq_one_letter_code
_entity_poly.pdbx_strand_id
1 'polypeptide(L)'
;MRTALLQSSGRPGSIAENLKVLDEAAGRAAAAGAGLVVAPEMFLTGYAIGDDVPRLAEPADGDSADAVAETASRHGVAIAYGYPSARASRSSTPPS
;
A
#
# COMPACT_ATOMS: atom_id res chain seq x y z
N MET A 1 -13.59 18.16 0.18
CA MET A 1 -12.67 17.03 0.44
C MET A 1 -11.25 17.57 0.46
N ARG A 2 -10.45 17.29 1.49
CA ARG A 2 -9.04 17.68 1.60
C ARG A 2 -8.16 16.47 1.30
N THR A 3 -7.12 16.65 0.50
CA THR A 3 -6.21 15.58 0.08
C THR A 3 -4.79 15.92 0.49
N ALA A 4 -4.03 14.92 0.94
CA ALA A 4 -2.61 15.00 1.22
C ALA A 4 -1.82 14.13 0.24
N LEU A 5 -0.62 14.58 -0.12
CA LEU A 5 0.31 13.86 -0.98
C LEU A 5 1.50 13.41 -0.12
N LEU A 6 1.73 12.10 -0.05
CA LEU A 6 2.94 11.58 0.54
C LEU A 6 4.06 11.69 -0.48
N GLN A 7 5.04 12.54 -0.21
CA GLN A 7 6.25 12.63 -1.03
C GLN A 7 7.39 11.91 -0.30
N SER A 8 7.70 10.69 -0.74
CA SER A 8 8.74 9.84 -0.16
C SER A 8 9.27 8.88 -1.23
N SER A 9 10.56 8.54 -1.18
CA SER A 9 11.12 7.46 -2.00
C SER A 9 10.79 6.06 -1.47
N GLY A 10 10.21 5.97 -0.26
CA GLY A 10 10.13 4.73 0.49
C GLY A 10 11.52 4.13 0.75
N ARG A 11 11.52 2.86 1.16
CA ARG A 11 12.68 1.99 1.27
C ARG A 11 12.49 0.82 0.31
N PRO A 12 13.25 0.75 -0.80
CA PRO A 12 13.16 -0.35 -1.75
C PRO A 12 13.31 -1.71 -1.07
N GLY A 13 12.41 -2.65 -1.40
CA GLY A 13 12.42 -4.02 -0.90
C GLY A 13 11.93 -4.22 0.54
N SER A 14 11.56 -3.16 1.26
CA SER A 14 11.14 -3.23 2.67
C SER A 14 9.69 -2.77 2.87
N ILE A 15 8.74 -3.69 2.67
CA ILE A 15 7.31 -3.46 2.87
C ILE A 15 7.02 -2.96 4.30
N ALA A 16 7.61 -3.61 5.31
CA ALA A 16 7.40 -3.24 6.71
C ALA A 16 7.81 -1.79 7.03
N GLU A 17 8.92 -1.31 6.47
CA GLU A 17 9.33 0.08 6.67
C GLU A 17 8.45 1.07 5.89
N ASN A 18 8.00 0.70 4.70
CA ASN A 18 7.08 1.52 3.92
C ASN A 18 5.70 1.64 4.58
N LEU A 19 5.20 0.57 5.21
CA LEU A 19 3.98 0.59 6.01
C LEU A 19 4.09 1.54 7.21
N LYS A 20 5.23 1.56 7.92
CA LYS A 20 5.46 2.53 9.01
C LYS A 20 5.41 3.97 8.51
N VAL A 21 6.10 4.26 7.40
CA VAL A 21 6.09 5.59 6.78
C VAL A 21 4.67 6.01 6.36
N LEU A 22 3.89 5.07 5.83
CA LEU A 22 2.49 5.32 5.46
C LEU A 22 1.61 5.60 6.67
N ASP A 23 1.77 4.84 7.75
CA ASP A 23 1.00 5.02 8.99
C ASP A 23 1.25 6.39 9.62
N GLU A 24 2.51 6.79 9.71
CA GLU A 24 2.87 8.12 10.21
C GLU A 24 2.33 9.24 9.30
N ALA A 25 2.37 9.06 7.98
CA ALA A 25 1.84 10.03 7.02
C ALA A 25 0.32 10.14 7.11
N ALA A 26 -0.38 9.02 7.27
CA ALA A 26 -1.83 8.98 7.46
C ALA A 26 -2.24 9.71 8.74
N GLY A 27 -1.56 9.48 9.86
CA GLY A 27 -1.81 10.19 11.12
C GLY A 27 -1.61 11.70 11.00
N ARG A 28 -0.51 12.15 10.36
CA ARG A 28 -0.27 13.59 10.12
C ARG A 28 -1.34 14.20 9.21
N ALA A 29 -1.74 13.50 8.16
CA ALA A 29 -2.75 13.97 7.22
C ALA A 29 -4.13 14.08 7.89
N ALA A 30 -4.52 13.09 8.69
CA ALA A 30 -5.75 13.12 9.48
C ALA A 30 -5.77 14.28 10.47
N ALA A 31 -4.68 14.51 11.20
CA ALA A 31 -4.54 15.65 12.11
C ALA A 31 -4.64 17.01 11.39
N ALA A 32 -4.25 17.08 10.11
CA ALA A 32 -4.42 18.25 9.24
C ALA A 32 -5.80 18.33 8.56
N GLY A 33 -6.70 17.40 8.84
CA GLY A 33 -8.07 17.35 8.30
C GLY A 33 -8.18 16.82 6.87
N ALA A 34 -7.20 16.07 6.38
CA ALA A 34 -7.30 15.36 5.11
C ALA A 34 -8.25 14.16 5.21
N GLY A 35 -9.02 13.90 4.15
CA GLY A 35 -9.84 12.69 4.01
C GLY A 35 -9.25 11.65 3.05
N LEU A 36 -8.16 12.00 2.34
CA LEU A 36 -7.45 11.12 1.41
C LEU A 36 -5.95 11.39 1.48
N VAL A 37 -5.16 10.32 1.52
CA VAL A 37 -3.71 10.32 1.31
C VAL A 37 -3.40 9.59 0.02
N VAL A 38 -2.61 10.22 -0.85
CA VAL A 38 -2.10 9.60 -2.09
C VAL A 38 -0.60 9.36 -1.92
N ALA A 39 -0.19 8.10 -2.04
CA ALA A 39 1.20 7.68 -2.03
C ALA A 39 1.80 7.61 -3.45
N PRO A 40 3.13 7.67 -3.59
CA PRO A 40 3.81 7.53 -4.88
C PRO A 40 3.55 6.16 -5.54
N GLU A 41 3.83 6.08 -6.84
CA GLU A 41 3.79 4.81 -7.58
C GLU A 41 4.74 3.78 -6.95
N MET A 42 4.27 2.52 -6.82
CA MET A 42 5.01 1.41 -6.21
C MET A 42 5.54 1.68 -4.79
N PHE A 43 4.97 2.64 -4.06
CA PHE A 43 5.47 3.05 -2.76
C PHE A 43 5.64 1.88 -1.77
N LEU A 44 4.73 0.91 -1.78
CA LEU A 44 4.71 -0.16 -0.77
C LEU A 44 5.93 -1.08 -0.86
N THR A 45 6.42 -1.33 -2.06
CA THR A 45 7.61 -2.16 -2.31
C THR A 45 8.86 -1.32 -2.61
N GLY A 46 8.67 -0.04 -2.92
CA GLY A 46 9.66 0.84 -3.52
C GLY A 46 9.78 0.64 -5.04
N TYR A 47 10.36 1.65 -5.70
CA TYR A 47 10.61 1.65 -7.14
C TYR A 47 11.96 0.98 -7.46
N ALA A 48 12.13 0.50 -8.70
CA ALA A 48 13.36 -0.16 -9.18
C ALA A 48 13.77 -1.45 -8.43
N ILE A 49 12.80 -2.29 -8.09
CA ILE A 49 13.02 -3.58 -7.38
C ILE A 49 13.49 -4.74 -8.28
N GLY A 50 13.58 -4.57 -9.60
CA GLY A 50 14.22 -5.54 -10.51
C GLY A 50 13.73 -6.98 -10.35
N ASP A 51 14.66 -7.91 -10.15
CA ASP A 51 14.38 -9.35 -10.00
C ASP A 51 13.65 -9.71 -8.69
N ASP A 52 13.48 -8.77 -7.75
CA ASP A 52 12.70 -8.99 -6.53
C ASP A 52 11.18 -8.89 -6.74
N VAL A 53 10.71 -8.46 -7.92
CA VAL A 53 9.27 -8.33 -8.21
C VAL A 53 8.48 -9.60 -7.87
N PRO A 54 8.90 -10.82 -8.25
CA PRO A 54 8.14 -12.04 -7.92
C PRO A 54 8.07 -12.32 -6.41
N ARG A 55 9.09 -11.90 -5.65
CA ARG A 55 9.15 -12.07 -4.19
C ARG A 55 8.28 -11.07 -3.44
N LEU A 56 8.12 -9.87 -4.00
CA LEU A 56 7.41 -8.75 -3.38
C LEU A 56 5.98 -8.60 -3.88
N ALA A 57 5.59 -9.35 -4.91
CA ALA A 57 4.24 -9.31 -5.46
C ALA A 57 3.27 -10.06 -4.54
N GLU A 58 2.24 -9.34 -4.08
CA GLU A 58 1.15 -9.88 -3.28
C GLU A 58 -0.16 -9.85 -4.07
N PRO A 59 -1.12 -10.74 -3.80
CA PRO A 59 -2.46 -10.61 -4.37
C PRO A 59 -3.16 -9.34 -3.84
N ALA A 60 -4.26 -8.97 -4.50
CA ALA A 60 -5.00 -7.74 -4.17
C ALA A 60 -5.52 -7.68 -2.72
N ASP A 61 -5.72 -8.85 -2.13
CA ASP A 61 -6.23 -9.16 -0.79
C ASP A 61 -5.14 -9.81 0.10
N GLY A 62 -3.86 -9.52 -0.17
CA GLY A 62 -2.74 -10.00 0.64
C GLY A 62 -2.51 -9.20 1.93
N ASP A 63 -1.59 -9.68 2.76
CA ASP A 63 -1.25 -9.11 4.08
C ASP A 63 -0.93 -7.60 4.03
N SER A 64 -0.27 -7.13 2.97
CA SER A 64 0.03 -5.72 2.82
C SER A 64 -1.22 -4.87 2.56
N ALA A 65 -2.22 -5.41 1.86
CA ALA A 65 -3.49 -4.72 1.62
C ALA A 65 -4.29 -4.59 2.93
N ASP A 66 -4.31 -5.65 3.75
CA ASP A 66 -4.92 -5.65 5.07
C ASP A 66 -4.25 -4.62 6.00
N ALA A 67 -2.92 -4.58 6.02
CA ALA A 67 -2.18 -3.59 6.81
C ALA A 67 -2.51 -2.14 6.40
N VAL A 68 -2.64 -1.87 5.10
CA VAL A 68 -3.05 -0.54 4.62
C VAL A 68 -4.50 -0.23 5.02
N ALA A 69 -5.40 -1.21 4.95
CA ALA A 69 -6.80 -1.05 5.38
C ALA A 69 -6.91 -0.76 6.88
N GLU A 70 -6.08 -1.40 7.71
CA GLU A 70 -5.99 -1.11 9.14
C GLU A 70 -5.49 0.32 9.41
N THR A 71 -4.44 0.77 8.72
CA THR A 71 -3.95 2.15 8.83
C THR A 71 -5.01 3.16 8.41
N ALA A 72 -5.70 2.92 7.27
CA ALA A 72 -6.79 3.78 6.80
C ALA A 72 -7.91 3.90 7.85
N SER A 73 -8.32 2.76 8.42
CA SER A 73 -9.37 2.69 9.44
C SER A 73 -8.97 3.38 10.73
N ARG A 74 -7.72 3.19 11.18
CA ARG A 74 -7.17 3.76 12.42
C ARG A 74 -7.14 5.28 12.40
N HIS A 75 -6.79 5.89 11.27
CA HIS A 75 -6.66 7.35 11.14
C HIS A 75 -7.90 8.00 10.52
N GLY A 76 -8.89 7.22 10.07
CA GLY A 76 -10.11 7.75 9.45
C GLY A 76 -9.87 8.44 8.11
N VAL A 77 -8.92 7.93 7.31
CA VAL A 77 -8.55 8.48 6.00
C VAL A 77 -8.60 7.42 4.91
N ALA A 78 -9.00 7.80 3.70
CA ALA A 78 -8.78 6.96 2.53
C ALA A 78 -7.29 6.97 2.13
N ILE A 79 -6.79 5.87 1.57
CA ILE A 79 -5.41 5.75 1.12
C ILE A 79 -5.36 5.20 -0.31
N ALA A 80 -4.70 5.92 -1.21
CA ALA A 80 -4.35 5.46 -2.55
C ALA A 80 -2.86 5.12 -2.59
N TYR A 81 -2.53 3.88 -2.98
CA TYR A 81 -1.16 3.35 -2.97
C TYR A 81 -0.96 2.35 -4.11
N GLY A 82 0.30 2.04 -4.43
CA GLY A 82 0.66 1.09 -5.49
C GLY A 82 1.74 0.10 -5.08
N TYR A 83 1.68 -1.10 -5.65
CA TYR A 83 2.60 -2.23 -5.45
C TYR A 83 2.47 -3.23 -6.63
N PRO A 84 3.44 -4.11 -6.88
CA PRO A 84 3.30 -5.18 -7.87
C PRO A 84 2.26 -6.20 -7.39
N SER A 85 1.24 -6.47 -8.21
CA SER A 85 0.24 -7.49 -7.86
C SER A 85 0.62 -8.86 -8.41
N ALA A 86 0.50 -9.89 -7.58
CA ALA A 86 0.53 -11.27 -8.04
C ALA A 86 -0.85 -11.62 -8.64
N ARG A 87 -0.84 -12.27 -9.80
CA ARG A 87 -2.07 -12.79 -10.39
C ARG A 87 -2.59 -13.93 -9.49
N ALA A 88 -3.79 -13.77 -8.94
CA ALA A 88 -4.48 -14.89 -8.30
C ALA A 88 -4.54 -16.08 -9.27
N SER A 89 -4.02 -17.24 -8.86
CA SER A 89 -4.20 -18.46 -9.63
C SER A 89 -5.70 -18.78 -9.62
N ARG A 90 -6.35 -18.71 -10.79
CA ARG A 90 -7.72 -19.21 -10.89
C ARG A 90 -7.66 -20.71 -10.62
N SER A 91 -8.25 -21.17 -9.51
CA SER A 91 -8.56 -22.58 -9.36
C SER A 91 -9.50 -22.96 -10.51
N SER A 92 -9.02 -23.82 -11.39
CA SER A 92 -9.81 -24.41 -12.47
C SER A 92 -10.51 -25.65 -11.92
N THR A 93 -11.34 -25.49 -10.90
CA THR A 93 -12.30 -26.52 -10.53
C THR A 93 -13.65 -26.06 -11.05
N PRO A 94 -14.14 -26.59 -12.19
CA PRO A 94 -15.50 -26.29 -12.63
C PRO A 94 -16.48 -26.81 -11.58
N PRO A 95 -17.64 -26.14 -11.38
CA PRO A 95 -18.67 -26.66 -10.50
C PRO A 95 -19.17 -28.01 -11.04
N SER A 96 -19.29 -28.99 -10.14
CA SER A 96 -19.94 -30.28 -10.38
C SER A 96 -21.43 -30.14 -10.66
#